data_AF-A0A8R7PJL8-F1
#
_entry.id   AF-A0A8R7PJL8-F1
#
_cell.length_a   1.000
_cell.length_b   1.000
_cell.length_c   1.000
_cell.angle_alpha   90.00
_cell.angle_beta   90.00
_cell.angle_gamma   90.00
#
_symmetry.space_group_name_H-M   'P 1'
#
loop_
_entity.id
_entity.type
_entity.pdbx_description
1 polymer ?
#
loop_
_entity_poly.entity_id
_entity_poly.type
_entity_poly.pdbx_seq_one_letter_code
_entity_poly.pdbx_strand_id
1 'polypeptide(L)'
;YNHGLFFFDLQLPPSYPVAPPQVYYHSFGLRLNPNLYESGTVCLSLLGTFDGEGTELWSPATSSLLQVVVSIQGLVLNAQPYYNEAGYKALVGKREGHRNALPYSENAYLLTLRTMLHLMRRPPQGFEKFVKEHFRCRGRFVLRTCNTWLQGCVVGDAHATESSREQPCSAGLRLALANVVPSLIAAFTEIGAEGCD
;
A
#
# COMPACT_ATOMS: atom_id res chain seq x y z
N TYR A 1 1.00 3.42 0.14
CA TYR A 1 1.08 2.61 -1.10
C TYR A 1 1.95 3.22 -2.19
N ASN A 2 2.14 4.55 -2.22
CA ASN A 2 2.92 5.23 -3.26
C ASN A 2 4.29 4.57 -3.54
N HIS A 3 4.66 4.50 -4.83
CA HIS A 3 5.86 3.84 -5.37
C HIS A 3 6.03 2.34 -5.08
N GLY A 4 5.14 1.72 -4.30
CA GLY A 4 5.16 0.28 -4.03
C GLY A 4 4.78 -0.56 -5.25
N LEU A 5 5.22 -1.81 -5.24
CA LEU A 5 4.70 -2.87 -6.10
C LEU A 5 3.91 -3.85 -5.23
N PHE A 6 2.78 -4.33 -5.75
CA PHE A 6 1.89 -5.27 -5.08
C PHE A 6 1.55 -6.37 -6.07
N PHE A 7 1.87 -7.62 -5.72
CA PHE A 7 1.69 -8.77 -6.59
C PHE A 7 0.48 -9.58 -6.17
N PHE A 8 -0.31 -9.97 -7.17
CA PHE A 8 -1.52 -10.76 -7.00
C PHE A 8 -1.51 -11.90 -8.02
N ASP A 9 -1.75 -13.12 -7.55
CA ASP A 9 -2.00 -14.27 -8.43
C ASP A 9 -3.49 -14.37 -8.68
N LEU A 10 -3.88 -14.46 -9.95
CA LEU A 10 -5.26 -14.63 -10.37
C LEU A 10 -5.41 -16.01 -11.01
N GLN A 11 -6.11 -16.92 -10.34
CA GLN A 11 -6.44 -18.23 -10.85
C GLN A 11 -7.88 -18.27 -11.34
N LEU A 12 -8.08 -18.65 -12.60
CA LEU A 12 -9.42 -18.89 -13.15
C LEU A 12 -9.81 -20.34 -12.83
N PRO A 13 -10.85 -20.59 -12.02
CA PRO A 13 -11.31 -21.94 -11.76
C PRO A 13 -11.91 -22.57 -13.03
N PRO A 14 -12.03 -23.91 -13.11
CA PRO A 14 -12.70 -24.58 -14.24
C PRO A 14 -14.15 -24.12 -14.46
N SER A 15 -14.81 -23.56 -13.43
CA SER A 15 -16.14 -22.99 -13.49
C SER A 15 -16.19 -21.54 -13.95
N TYR A 16 -15.07 -20.89 -14.24
CA TYR A 16 -15.06 -19.51 -14.75
C TYR A 16 -15.76 -19.44 -16.13
N PRO A 17 -16.64 -18.45 -16.38
CA PRO A 17 -16.94 -17.28 -15.57
C PRO A 17 -18.12 -17.45 -14.60
N VAL A 18 -18.71 -18.64 -14.44
CA VAL A 18 -19.82 -18.87 -13.50
C VAL A 18 -19.40 -18.57 -12.06
N ALA A 19 -18.18 -18.93 -11.68
CA ALA A 19 -17.55 -18.50 -10.43
C ALA A 19 -16.51 -17.38 -10.67
N PRO A 20 -16.27 -16.49 -9.69
CA PRO A 20 -15.22 -15.47 -9.79
C PRO A 20 -13.82 -16.08 -9.85
N PRO A 21 -12.81 -15.30 -10.29
CA PRO A 21 -11.41 -15.70 -10.15
C PRO A 21 -11.04 -15.83 -8.66
N GLN A 22 -10.11 -16.74 -8.36
CA GLN A 22 -9.46 -16.77 -7.04
C GLN A 22 -8.26 -15.83 -7.08
N VAL A 23 -8.15 -14.96 -6.08
CA VAL A 23 -7.07 -13.95 -6.00
C VAL A 23 -6.26 -14.16 -4.73
N TYR A 24 -4.94 -14.27 -4.88
CA TYR A 24 -3.99 -14.38 -3.79
C TYR A 24 -3.04 -13.18 -3.79
N TYR A 25 -2.94 -12.48 -2.67
CA TYR A 25 -1.99 -11.38 -2.47
C TYR A 25 -0.69 -11.87 -1.86
N HIS A 26 0.44 -11.52 -2.47
CA HIS A 26 1.77 -11.79 -1.92
C HIS A 26 2.05 -10.86 -0.73
N SER A 27 1.55 -11.24 0.45
CA SER A 27 1.53 -10.41 1.66
C SER A 27 2.87 -10.29 2.38
N PHE A 28 3.75 -11.29 2.22
CA PHE A 28 4.95 -11.48 3.06
C PHE A 28 4.64 -11.57 4.57
N GLY A 29 3.42 -12.00 4.93
CA GLY A 29 2.95 -12.01 6.32
C GLY A 29 2.63 -10.62 6.88
N LEU A 30 2.48 -9.60 6.03
CA LEU A 30 2.18 -8.23 6.45
C LEU A 30 0.70 -7.89 6.22
N ARG A 31 0.05 -7.29 7.22
CA ARG A 31 -1.32 -6.77 7.11
C ARG A 31 -1.33 -5.29 6.73
N LEU A 32 -1.27 -5.02 5.43
CA LEU A 32 -1.09 -3.68 4.87
C LEU A 32 -2.42 -2.90 4.66
N ASN A 33 -3.54 -3.60 4.63
CA ASN A 33 -4.89 -3.03 4.45
C ASN A 33 -5.91 -3.94 5.17
N PRO A 34 -7.07 -3.44 5.65
CA PRO A 34 -8.08 -4.31 6.25
C PRO A 34 -8.57 -5.41 5.31
N ASN A 35 -8.55 -5.15 3.99
CA ASN A 35 -8.94 -6.10 2.96
C ASN A 35 -7.77 -6.93 2.37
N LEU A 36 -6.54 -6.76 2.86
CA LEU A 36 -5.37 -7.54 2.45
C LEU A 36 -4.79 -8.26 3.66
N TYR A 37 -5.11 -9.55 3.79
CA TYR A 37 -4.77 -10.35 4.95
C TYR A 37 -3.32 -10.84 4.89
N GLU A 38 -2.74 -11.14 6.06
CA GLU A 38 -1.43 -11.76 6.19
C GLU A 38 -1.37 -13.13 5.50
N SER A 39 -2.49 -13.84 5.44
CA SER A 39 -2.65 -15.10 4.71
C SER A 39 -2.58 -14.94 3.18
N GLY A 40 -2.66 -13.72 2.66
CA GLY A 40 -2.81 -13.43 1.23
C GLY A 40 -4.26 -13.39 0.76
N THR A 41 -5.24 -13.58 1.65
CA THR A 41 -6.66 -13.41 1.31
C THR A 41 -6.95 -11.95 0.94
N VAL A 42 -7.63 -11.75 -0.20
CA VAL A 42 -8.11 -10.45 -0.66
C VAL A 42 -9.63 -10.38 -0.43
N CYS A 43 -10.08 -9.40 0.36
CA CYS A 43 -11.49 -9.14 0.58
C CYS A 43 -12.04 -8.19 -0.48
N LEU A 44 -12.93 -8.68 -1.33
CA LEU A 44 -13.64 -7.90 -2.31
C LEU A 44 -14.98 -8.58 -2.62
N SER A 45 -16.06 -7.82 -2.69
CA SER A 45 -17.41 -8.35 -2.97
C SER A 45 -17.48 -9.07 -4.33
N LEU A 46 -16.78 -8.55 -5.34
CA LEU A 46 -16.59 -9.20 -6.65
C LEU A 46 -15.91 -10.57 -6.58
N LEU A 47 -15.23 -10.90 -5.48
CA LEU A 47 -14.58 -12.19 -5.27
C LEU A 47 -15.38 -13.10 -4.32
N GLY A 48 -16.53 -12.63 -3.81
CA GLY A 48 -17.32 -13.34 -2.81
C GLY A 48 -16.65 -13.42 -1.43
N THR A 49 -15.66 -12.57 -1.16
CA THR A 49 -14.86 -12.56 0.09
C THR A 49 -15.12 -11.33 0.96
N PHE A 50 -16.11 -10.53 0.61
CA PHE A 50 -16.58 -9.38 1.36
C PHE A 50 -18.06 -9.15 1.07
N ASP A 51 -18.78 -8.53 2.00
CA ASP A 51 -20.19 -8.20 1.80
C ASP A 51 -20.37 -7.21 0.64
N GLY A 52 -21.44 -7.38 -0.13
CA GLY A 52 -21.81 -6.50 -1.23
C GLY A 52 -23.20 -6.81 -1.75
N GLU A 53 -23.75 -5.89 -2.54
CA GLU A 53 -25.12 -6.01 -3.05
C GLU A 53 -25.20 -5.76 -4.56
N GLY A 54 -26.15 -6.43 -5.22
CA GLY A 54 -26.48 -6.21 -6.62
C GLY A 54 -25.27 -6.27 -7.55
N THR A 55 -24.91 -5.14 -8.16
CA THR A 55 -23.82 -5.02 -9.13
C THR A 55 -22.42 -5.04 -8.52
N GLU A 56 -22.31 -5.04 -7.19
CA GLU A 56 -21.04 -5.22 -6.48
C GLU A 56 -20.60 -6.69 -6.43
N LEU A 57 -21.54 -7.63 -6.59
CA LEU A 57 -21.28 -9.06 -6.59
C LEU A 57 -20.85 -9.54 -7.98
N TRP A 58 -20.11 -10.65 -8.02
CA TRP A 58 -19.69 -11.27 -9.27
C TRP A 58 -20.89 -11.67 -10.13
N SER A 59 -20.90 -11.22 -11.38
CA SER A 59 -21.86 -11.61 -12.40
C SER A 59 -21.13 -12.23 -13.59
N PRO A 60 -21.39 -13.49 -13.94
CA PRO A 60 -20.79 -14.14 -15.10
C PRO A 60 -21.04 -13.39 -16.42
N ALA A 61 -22.13 -12.62 -16.49
CA ALA A 61 -22.55 -11.91 -17.69
C ALA A 61 -21.90 -10.54 -17.85
N THR A 62 -21.48 -9.90 -16.76
CA THR A 62 -21.07 -8.47 -16.78
C THR A 62 -19.74 -8.19 -16.09
N SER A 63 -19.29 -9.04 -15.16
CA SER A 63 -18.04 -8.85 -14.44
C SER A 63 -16.83 -9.23 -15.30
N SER A 64 -15.67 -8.66 -14.99
CA SER A 64 -14.43 -8.93 -15.71
C SER A 64 -13.21 -8.90 -14.79
N LEU A 65 -12.11 -9.51 -15.24
CA LEU A 65 -10.81 -9.42 -14.54
C LEU A 65 -10.34 -7.96 -14.43
N LEU A 66 -10.61 -7.13 -15.43
CA LEU A 66 -10.29 -5.70 -15.37
C LEU A 66 -11.04 -5.02 -14.22
N GLN A 67 -12.32 -5.34 -14.02
CA GLN A 67 -13.10 -4.82 -12.90
C GLN A 67 -12.47 -5.22 -11.57
N VAL A 68 -12.04 -6.48 -11.41
CA VAL A 68 -11.33 -6.94 -10.20
C VAL A 68 -10.06 -6.12 -9.95
N VAL A 69 -9.20 -5.94 -10.96
CA VAL A 69 -7.95 -5.19 -10.83
C VAL A 69 -8.20 -3.71 -10.49
N VAL A 70 -9.15 -3.07 -11.18
CA VAL A 70 -9.53 -1.68 -10.92
C VAL A 70 -10.15 -1.52 -9.54
N SER A 71 -10.95 -2.48 -9.07
CA SER A 71 -11.51 -2.47 -7.72
C SER A 71 -10.42 -2.62 -6.66
N ILE A 72 -9.41 -3.47 -6.85
CA ILE A 72 -8.25 -3.53 -5.95
C ILE A 72 -7.53 -2.17 -5.91
N GLN A 73 -7.29 -1.55 -7.07
CA GLN A 73 -6.61 -0.26 -7.13
C GLN A 73 -7.41 0.87 -6.47
N GLY A 74 -8.71 0.97 -6.76
CA GLY A 74 -9.56 2.08 -6.34
C GLY A 74 -10.15 1.93 -4.95
N LEU A 75 -10.52 0.71 -4.55
CA LEU A 75 -11.21 0.45 -3.28
C LEU A 75 -10.26 -0.06 -2.21
N VAL A 76 -9.25 -0.87 -2.55
CA VAL A 76 -8.32 -1.44 -1.57
C VAL A 76 -7.10 -0.54 -1.38
N LEU A 77 -6.35 -0.27 -2.44
CA LEU A 77 -5.11 0.51 -2.40
C LEU A 77 -5.34 2.03 -2.46
N ASN A 78 -6.30 2.53 -1.69
CA ASN A 78 -6.71 3.95 -1.68
C ASN A 78 -5.91 4.81 -0.68
N ALA A 79 -6.20 6.12 -0.63
CA ALA A 79 -5.49 7.09 0.21
C ALA A 79 -5.84 7.04 1.71
N GLN A 80 -6.95 6.43 2.09
CA GLN A 80 -7.45 6.38 3.47
C GLN A 80 -7.85 4.96 3.88
N PRO A 81 -6.90 4.01 3.90
CA PRO A 81 -7.20 2.58 4.03
C PRO A 81 -7.77 2.18 5.40
N TYR A 82 -7.68 3.04 6.41
CA TYR A 82 -8.34 2.85 7.71
C TYR A 82 -9.86 2.65 7.56
N TYR A 83 -10.50 3.37 6.63
CA TYR A 83 -11.95 3.33 6.45
C TYR A 83 -12.43 2.13 5.62
N ASN A 84 -11.51 1.29 5.15
CA ASN A 84 -11.84 0.03 4.49
C ASN A 84 -12.31 -1.04 5.48
N GLU A 85 -12.07 -0.85 6.77
CA GLU A 85 -12.57 -1.74 7.82
C GLU A 85 -14.10 -1.71 7.87
N ALA A 86 -14.69 -2.87 8.13
CA ALA A 86 -16.14 -3.01 8.20
C ALA A 86 -16.71 -2.08 9.29
N GLY A 87 -17.76 -1.32 8.93
CA GLY A 87 -18.38 -0.34 9.82
C GLY A 87 -17.65 0.99 9.97
N TYR A 88 -16.42 1.14 9.47
CA TYR A 88 -15.64 2.37 9.70
C TYR A 88 -16.00 3.51 8.73
N LYS A 89 -16.77 3.23 7.67
CA LYS A 89 -17.36 4.28 6.81
C LYS A 89 -18.14 5.33 7.61
N ALA A 90 -18.82 4.91 8.68
CA ALA A 90 -19.56 5.81 9.56
C ALA A 90 -18.66 6.74 10.41
N LEU A 91 -17.33 6.51 10.42
CA LEU A 91 -16.34 7.34 11.12
C LEU A 91 -15.72 8.43 10.23
N VAL A 92 -16.00 8.42 8.92
CA VAL A 92 -15.51 9.45 8.00
C VAL A 92 -16.01 10.83 8.45
N GLY A 93 -15.10 11.80 8.53
CA GLY A 93 -15.40 13.16 8.99
C GLY A 93 -15.56 13.30 10.51
N LYS A 94 -15.51 12.21 11.28
CA LYS A 94 -15.60 12.26 12.76
C LYS A 94 -14.22 12.41 13.37
N ARG A 95 -14.13 13.12 14.50
CA ARG A 95 -12.87 13.34 15.26
C ARG A 95 -12.17 12.02 15.60
N GLU A 96 -12.94 11.00 15.99
CA GLU A 96 -12.42 9.67 16.29
C GLU A 96 -11.80 8.99 15.06
N GLY A 97 -12.48 9.05 13.91
CA GLY A 97 -11.97 8.50 12.65
C GLY A 97 -10.66 9.16 12.25
N HIS A 98 -10.60 10.50 12.30
CA HIS A 98 -9.37 11.25 12.01
C HIS A 98 -8.22 10.88 12.95
N ARG A 99 -8.49 10.72 14.24
CA ARG A 99 -7.48 10.36 15.24
C ARG A 99 -6.79 9.02 14.93
N ASN A 100 -7.53 8.05 14.42
CA ASN A 100 -7.03 6.70 14.17
C ASN A 100 -6.52 6.50 12.72
N ALA A 101 -7.04 7.27 11.76
CA ALA A 101 -6.68 7.16 10.36
C ALA A 101 -5.22 7.54 10.06
N LEU A 102 -4.67 8.52 10.79
CA LEU A 102 -3.27 8.94 10.61
C LEU A 102 -2.29 7.83 11.04
N PRO A 103 -2.31 7.32 12.29
CA PRO A 103 -1.43 6.21 12.69
C PRO A 103 -1.55 4.98 11.78
N TYR A 104 -2.77 4.67 11.31
CA TYR A 104 -2.99 3.57 10.38
C TYR A 104 -2.26 3.81 9.04
N SER A 105 -2.42 5.02 8.47
CA SER A 105 -1.77 5.39 7.21
C SER A 105 -0.24 5.39 7.32
N GLU A 106 0.31 5.88 8.44
CA GLU A 106 1.75 5.85 8.71
C GLU A 106 2.27 4.40 8.80
N ASN A 107 1.55 3.53 9.50
CA ASN A 107 1.90 2.11 9.57
C ASN A 107 1.79 1.43 8.19
N ALA A 108 0.73 1.69 7.42
CA ALA A 108 0.57 1.17 6.06
C ALA A 108 1.71 1.63 5.13
N TYR A 109 2.22 2.85 5.31
CA TYR A 109 3.41 3.32 4.61
C TYR A 109 4.66 2.53 5.01
N LEU A 110 4.93 2.36 6.31
CA LEU A 110 6.07 1.56 6.79
C LEU A 110 6.01 0.11 6.28
N LEU A 111 4.82 -0.50 6.27
CA LEU A 111 4.61 -1.83 5.71
C LEU A 111 4.85 -1.84 4.20
N THR A 112 4.46 -0.78 3.48
CA THR A 112 4.79 -0.65 2.05
C THR A 112 6.30 -0.67 1.84
N LEU A 113 7.08 0.06 2.65
CA LEU A 113 8.55 0.04 2.58
C LEU A 113 9.13 -1.35 2.84
N ARG A 114 8.59 -2.09 3.82
CA ARG A 114 8.99 -3.47 4.08
C ARG A 114 8.65 -4.39 2.91
N THR A 115 7.49 -4.23 2.28
CA THR A 115 7.14 -4.96 1.05
C THR A 115 8.15 -4.69 -0.07
N MET A 116 8.63 -3.44 -0.25
CA MET A 116 9.69 -3.14 -1.23
C MET A 116 10.98 -3.93 -0.95
N LEU A 117 11.42 -3.97 0.32
CA LEU A 117 12.60 -4.75 0.73
C LEU A 117 12.41 -6.25 0.45
N HIS A 118 11.24 -6.80 0.77
CA HIS A 118 10.92 -8.20 0.48
C HIS A 118 10.96 -8.50 -1.02
N LEU A 119 10.38 -7.64 -1.84
CA LEU A 119 10.35 -7.80 -3.30
C LEU A 119 11.72 -7.68 -3.94
N MET A 120 12.57 -6.75 -3.49
CA MET A 120 13.95 -6.66 -3.99
C MET A 120 14.77 -7.89 -3.61
N ARG A 121 14.52 -8.48 -2.44
CA ARG A 121 15.22 -9.69 -1.97
C ARG A 121 14.70 -10.98 -2.61
N ARG A 122 13.39 -11.08 -2.82
CA ARG A 122 12.67 -12.26 -3.32
C ARG A 122 11.55 -11.83 -4.28
N PRO A 123 11.91 -11.36 -5.49
CA PRO A 123 10.92 -11.02 -6.50
C PRO A 123 10.12 -12.27 -6.92
N PRO A 124 8.84 -12.13 -7.30
CA PRO A 124 8.08 -13.21 -7.91
C PRO A 124 8.75 -13.72 -9.19
N GLN A 125 8.62 -15.02 -9.43
CA GLN A 125 9.25 -15.67 -10.58
C GLN A 125 8.82 -15.01 -11.90
N GLY A 126 9.79 -14.64 -12.73
CA GLY A 126 9.57 -13.97 -14.02
C GLY A 126 9.41 -12.46 -13.93
N PHE A 127 9.40 -11.89 -12.72
CA PHE A 127 9.32 -10.44 -12.49
C PHE A 127 10.61 -9.85 -11.91
N GLU A 128 11.70 -10.61 -11.83
CA GLU A 128 12.99 -10.21 -11.24
C GLU A 128 13.50 -8.91 -11.86
N LYS A 129 13.53 -8.86 -13.20
CA LYS A 129 13.97 -7.68 -13.95
C LYS A 129 13.04 -6.49 -13.74
N PHE A 130 11.73 -6.72 -13.80
CA PHE A 130 10.72 -5.67 -13.63
C PHE A 130 10.80 -5.02 -12.24
N VAL A 131 10.87 -5.84 -11.19
CA VAL A 131 11.01 -5.36 -9.80
C VAL A 131 12.29 -4.55 -9.64
N LYS A 132 13.42 -5.07 -10.16
CA LYS A 132 14.71 -4.39 -10.11
C LYS A 132 14.67 -3.03 -10.82
N GLU A 133 14.19 -2.99 -12.06
CA GLU A 133 14.12 -1.76 -12.85
C GLU A 133 13.16 -0.71 -12.25
N HIS A 134 12.00 -1.15 -11.76
CA HIS A 134 11.07 -0.25 -11.08
C HIS A 134 11.73 0.42 -9.87
N PHE A 135 12.37 -0.34 -8.99
CA PHE A 135 13.00 0.23 -7.80
C PHE A 135 14.30 0.98 -8.10
N ARG A 136 15.03 0.66 -9.17
CA ARG A 136 16.12 1.52 -9.67
C ARG A 136 15.63 2.92 -10.04
N CYS A 137 14.50 3.00 -10.74
CA CYS A 137 13.91 4.27 -11.17
C CYS A 137 13.21 5.03 -10.04
N ARG A 138 12.60 4.29 -9.10
CA ARG A 138 11.74 4.87 -8.04
C ARG A 138 12.46 5.10 -6.71
N GLY A 139 13.60 4.45 -6.46
CA GLY A 139 14.31 4.47 -5.17
C GLY A 139 14.56 5.88 -4.62
N ARG A 140 15.08 6.79 -5.46
CA ARG A 140 15.33 8.19 -5.08
C ARG A 140 14.08 8.92 -4.59
N PHE A 141 12.91 8.63 -5.16
CA PHE A 141 11.65 9.26 -4.75
C PHE A 141 11.17 8.70 -3.41
N VAL A 142 11.33 7.39 -3.20
CA VAL A 142 11.04 6.74 -1.92
C VAL A 142 11.91 7.32 -0.80
N LEU A 143 13.22 7.42 -1.02
CA LEU A 143 14.15 7.98 -0.04
C LEU A 143 13.91 9.47 0.20
N ARG A 144 13.58 10.24 -0.84
CA ARG A 144 13.22 11.65 -0.68
C ARG A 144 12.03 11.82 0.28
N THR A 145 10.96 11.03 0.10
CA THR A 145 9.80 11.07 1.02
C THR A 145 10.20 10.70 2.44
N CYS A 146 11.00 9.63 2.62
CA CYS A 146 11.47 9.22 3.95
C CYS A 146 12.30 10.33 4.62
N ASN A 147 13.22 10.95 3.87
CA ASN A 147 14.10 12.00 4.38
C ASN A 147 13.33 13.27 4.74
N THR A 148 12.32 13.66 3.97
CA THR A 148 11.42 14.77 4.32
C THR A 148 10.75 14.56 5.67
N TRP A 149 10.30 13.34 5.96
CA TRP A 149 9.66 13.00 7.23
C TRP A 149 10.67 12.87 8.38
N LEU A 150 11.87 12.34 8.12
CA LEU A 150 12.96 12.28 9.10
C LEU A 150 13.44 13.67 9.54
N GLN A 151 13.58 14.61 8.60
CA GLN A 151 14.05 15.97 8.86
C GLN A 151 12.96 16.88 9.45
N GLY A 152 11.71 16.41 9.55
CA GLY A 152 10.61 17.16 10.17
C GLY A 152 10.24 18.46 9.44
N CYS A 153 10.19 18.44 8.10
CA CYS A 153 9.88 19.59 7.23
C CYS A 153 10.45 20.93 7.72
N VAL A 154 11.78 21.06 7.74
CA VAL A 154 12.43 22.39 7.68
C VAL A 154 12.42 22.85 6.22
N VAL A 155 11.25 23.06 5.63
CA VAL A 155 11.16 23.93 4.46
C VAL A 155 10.90 25.30 5.04
N GLY A 156 11.96 26.10 5.15
CA GLY A 156 11.90 27.47 5.63
C GLY A 156 11.05 28.30 4.69
N ASP A 157 9.79 28.48 5.05
CA ASP A 157 8.99 29.60 4.55
C ASP A 157 8.94 30.64 5.66
N ALA A 158 9.66 31.75 5.47
CA ALA A 158 9.84 32.82 6.46
C ALA A 158 8.54 33.61 6.76
N HIS A 159 7.38 33.14 6.26
CA HIS A 159 6.08 33.78 6.37
C HIS A 159 4.96 32.87 6.92
N ALA A 160 5.26 31.68 7.41
CA ALA A 160 4.23 30.82 8.02
C ALA A 160 3.81 31.35 9.40
N THR A 161 2.56 31.78 9.53
CA THR A 161 1.91 32.15 10.79
C THR A 161 1.80 30.95 11.74
N GLU A 162 1.82 31.20 13.04
CA GLU A 162 1.90 30.21 14.13
C GLU A 162 0.82 29.10 14.11
N SER A 163 -0.24 29.24 13.32
CA SER A 163 -1.32 28.24 13.22
C SER A 163 -1.04 27.07 12.25
N SER A 164 0.14 27.00 11.63
CA SER A 164 0.45 26.02 10.57
C SER A 164 1.61 25.05 10.90
N ARG A 165 2.03 24.98 12.17
CA ARG A 165 2.99 23.97 12.63
C ARG A 165 2.31 22.63 12.89
N GLU A 166 1.62 22.08 11.89
CA GLU A 166 1.21 20.68 11.94
C GLU A 166 2.45 19.81 11.74
N GLN A 167 2.80 19.03 12.75
CA GLN A 167 3.93 18.12 12.69
C GLN A 167 3.63 17.08 11.61
N PRO A 168 4.39 17.04 10.50
CA PRO A 168 3.99 16.35 9.26
C PRO A 168 4.01 14.82 9.36
N CYS A 169 4.57 14.29 10.45
CA CYS A 169 4.61 12.87 10.78
C CYS A 169 4.70 12.70 12.30
N SER A 170 4.14 11.62 12.81
CA SER A 170 4.23 11.28 14.22
C SER A 170 5.68 10.98 14.63
N ALA A 171 5.99 11.19 15.92
CA ALA A 171 7.29 10.80 16.48
C ALA A 171 7.54 9.28 16.30
N GLY A 172 6.49 8.47 16.39
CA GLY A 172 6.56 7.02 16.18
C GLY A 172 6.97 6.65 14.75
N LEU A 173 6.37 7.29 13.74
CA LEU A 173 6.76 7.10 12.35
C LEU A 173 8.22 7.51 12.12
N ARG A 174 8.64 8.66 12.66
CA ARG A 174 10.03 9.13 12.51
C ARG A 174 11.04 8.14 13.07
N LEU A 175 10.80 7.62 14.27
CA LEU A 175 11.64 6.58 14.89
C LEU A 175 11.66 5.29 14.06
N ALA A 176 10.51 4.87 13.54
CA ALA A 176 10.43 3.68 12.70
C ALA A 176 11.19 3.84 11.36
N LEU A 177 11.12 5.02 10.73
CA LEU A 177 11.87 5.32 9.51
C LEU A 177 13.37 5.32 9.74
N ALA A 178 13.85 5.84 10.87
CA ALA A 178 15.27 5.84 11.21
C ALA A 178 15.86 4.42 11.21
N ASN A 179 15.03 3.42 11.53
CA ASN A 179 15.43 2.01 11.51
C ASN A 179 15.33 1.36 10.12
N VAL A 180 14.37 1.77 9.28
CA VAL A 180 14.10 1.12 7.98
C VAL A 180 14.91 1.73 6.83
N VAL A 181 15.17 3.04 6.87
CA VAL A 181 15.85 3.78 5.79
C VAL A 181 17.25 3.26 5.48
N PRO A 182 18.11 2.91 6.45
CA PRO A 182 19.42 2.33 6.15
C PRO A 182 19.34 1.04 5.31
N SER A 183 18.35 0.18 5.59
CA SER A 183 18.11 -1.03 4.81
C SER A 183 17.60 -0.72 3.40
N LEU A 184 16.78 0.32 3.23
CA LEU A 184 16.32 0.77 1.91
C LEU A 184 17.47 1.31 1.06
N ILE A 185 18.33 2.14 1.65
CA ILE A 185 19.54 2.66 0.99
C ILE A 185 20.39 1.49 0.51
N ALA A 186 20.74 0.56 1.40
CA ALA A 186 21.54 -0.60 1.05
C ALA A 186 20.92 -1.43 -0.10
N ALA A 187 19.61 -1.70 -0.04
CA ALA A 187 18.91 -2.46 -1.08
C ALA A 187 18.84 -1.70 -2.42
N PHE A 188 18.63 -0.39 -2.39
CA PHE A 188 18.59 0.45 -3.60
C PHE A 188 19.98 0.58 -4.24
N THR A 189 21.03 0.77 -3.45
CA THR A 189 22.41 0.78 -3.95
C THR A 189 22.80 -0.57 -4.55
N GLU A 190 22.43 -1.69 -3.93
CA GLU A 190 22.70 -3.04 -4.45
C GLU A 190 22.09 -3.28 -5.84
N ILE A 191 20.90 -2.76 -6.10
CA ILE A 191 20.27 -2.86 -7.42
C ILE A 191 20.76 -1.81 -8.43
N GLY A 192 21.60 -0.87 -8.01
CA GLY A 192 22.14 0.22 -8.82
C GLY A 192 21.14 1.35 -9.08
N ALA A 193 20.35 1.73 -8.08
CA ALA A 193 19.49 2.91 -8.13
C ALA A 193 20.32 4.18 -7.99
N GLU A 194 20.11 5.16 -8.88
CA GLU A 194 20.84 6.43 -8.84
C GLU A 194 20.25 7.39 -7.79
N GLY A 195 21.12 8.16 -7.13
CA GLY A 195 20.70 9.18 -6.15
C GLY A 195 20.07 8.60 -4.88
N CYS A 196 20.52 7.40 -4.48
CA CYS A 196 20.09 6.70 -3.29
C CYS A 196 21.17 6.57 -2.21
N ASP A 197 22.35 7.15 -2.47
CA ASP A 197 23.54 7.13 -1.62
C ASP A 197 23.53 8.27 -0.58
#